data_AF-A0A5N6XCU0-F1
#
_entry.id   AF-A0A5N6XCU0-F1
#
_cell.length_a   1.000
_cell.length_b   1.000
_cell.length_c   1.000
_cell.angle_alpha   90.00
_cell.angle_beta   90.00
_cell.angle_gamma   90.00
#
_symmetry.space_group_name_H-M   'P 1'
#
loop_
_entity.id
_entity.type
_entity.pdbx_description
1 polymer ?
#
loop_
_entity_poly.entity_id
_entity_poly.type
_entity_poly.pdbx_seq_one_letter_code
_entity_poly.pdbx_strand_id
1 'polypeptide(L)'
;MSTFQQHLEYSWPGGDRSSHRASFCSAIYHHTGSHFDLDDFFSQVTDSYQSQYGIEEKKQGISQWPDNRLVRNCIEYYDRKGLYSVFPIVDIRVIRELLDAGVLDDQSKASPVANKACLVAFTALIAQLHRHSPMFANAKPDTYVRAVLSLLPDLFMEEADVRTLETFIILTIYIPPTGQSYPAEMMLAAAVRILYKLGGHRQRAPNENHGTHNHYHIRSLFWLSYWIDKEMSLRACREPMINDASCDLELPSTYVSQSSTYQFLQAPLSSDILLYPSDLRLSLIKSKIYRLLHSDSGREQPESTRLQRILELDQELSALESSFPAHCQPHVFATPDCPLYAFHDLSMRGVTLHLDYYYCVKRIHEASAACGTQYSFSSGMGLSYQTSRCMTGMKARGNQDAAPQVKRLIAMEQRAKKHRHLYLDPPKLSERIRFLPLNKRAVFAPRREMPSPDNQAPVFADKTDST
;
A
#
# COMPACT_ATOMS: atom_id res chain seq x y z
N MET A 1 21.24 -8.50 4.91
CA MET A 1 21.78 -7.12 4.99
C MET A 1 21.52 -6.33 3.71
N SER A 2 21.74 -6.85 2.50
CA SER A 2 21.44 -6.12 1.24
C SER A 2 19.98 -5.61 1.15
N THR A 3 19.00 -6.41 1.57
CA THR A 3 17.59 -5.99 1.65
C THR A 3 17.37 -4.80 2.58
N PHE A 4 18.07 -4.75 3.71
CA PHE A 4 17.97 -3.65 4.67
C PHE A 4 18.58 -2.35 4.13
N GLN A 5 19.75 -2.46 3.49
CA GLN A 5 20.38 -1.34 2.78
C GLN A 5 19.46 -0.80 1.68
N GLN A 6 18.89 -1.68 0.84
CA GLN A 6 17.95 -1.28 -0.21
C GLN A 6 16.70 -0.60 0.38
N HIS A 7 16.11 -1.11 1.46
CA HIS A 7 14.98 -0.44 2.09
C HIS A 7 15.33 0.96 2.62
N LEU A 8 16.55 1.15 3.14
CA LEU A 8 17.03 2.47 3.55
C LEU A 8 17.25 3.39 2.36
N GLU A 9 17.85 2.91 1.26
CA GLU A 9 18.00 3.68 0.01
C GLU A 9 16.64 4.11 -0.58
N TYR A 10 15.61 3.29 -0.43
CA TYR A 10 14.24 3.59 -0.88
C TYR A 10 13.42 4.47 0.09
N SER A 11 13.84 4.59 1.36
CA SER A 11 13.08 5.29 2.41
C SER A 11 13.79 6.55 2.94
N TRP A 12 15.07 6.75 2.63
CA TRP A 12 15.98 7.70 3.28
C TRP A 12 17.14 8.06 2.31
N PRO A 13 17.88 9.18 2.49
CA PRO A 13 18.54 9.90 1.40
C PRO A 13 19.84 9.20 1.01
N GLY A 14 19.73 8.15 0.22
CA GLY A 14 20.87 7.33 -0.16
C GLY A 14 20.88 6.90 -1.62
N GLY A 15 19.75 6.99 -2.34
CA GLY A 15 19.76 6.68 -3.76
C GLY A 15 20.74 7.56 -4.53
N ASP A 16 21.46 7.00 -5.51
CA ASP A 16 22.53 7.68 -6.28
C ASP A 16 22.11 9.00 -6.94
N ARG A 17 20.80 9.25 -7.07
CA ARG A 17 20.21 10.49 -7.63
C ARG A 17 19.67 11.46 -6.58
N SER A 18 19.83 11.16 -5.29
CA SER A 18 19.35 11.98 -4.19
C SER A 18 20.36 13.06 -3.84
N SER A 19 20.04 14.31 -4.18
CA SER A 19 20.78 15.50 -3.73
C SER A 19 20.90 15.59 -2.20
N HIS A 20 20.06 14.84 -1.47
CA HIS A 20 20.01 14.82 -0.02
C HIS A 20 21.08 13.96 0.64
N ARG A 21 21.76 13.04 -0.07
CA ARG A 21 22.83 12.20 0.53
C ARG A 21 23.97 13.09 1.05
N ALA A 22 24.42 14.03 0.23
CA ALA A 22 25.44 15.01 0.60
C ALA A 22 24.97 15.95 1.73
N SER A 23 23.74 16.45 1.65
CA SER A 23 23.16 17.30 2.70
C SER A 23 23.01 16.57 4.04
N PHE A 24 22.67 15.28 4.03
CA PHE A 24 22.54 14.46 5.24
C PHE A 24 23.90 14.23 5.91
N CYS A 25 24.91 13.80 5.14
CA CYS A 25 26.27 13.64 5.66
C CYS A 25 26.83 14.97 6.19
N SER A 26 26.57 16.09 5.50
CA SER A 26 26.93 17.43 5.95
C SER A 26 26.21 17.83 7.25
N ALA A 27 24.91 17.54 7.37
CA ALA A 27 24.14 17.80 8.58
C ALA A 27 24.68 16.99 9.78
N ILE A 28 25.05 15.72 9.59
CA ILE A 28 25.66 14.93 10.67
C ILE A 28 26.99 15.54 11.08
N TYR A 29 27.83 15.92 10.14
CA TYR A 29 29.11 16.58 10.43
C TYR A 29 28.90 17.87 11.23
N HIS A 30 27.94 18.71 10.83
CA HIS A 30 27.65 19.96 11.53
C HIS A 30 27.17 19.73 12.98
N HIS A 31 26.40 18.68 13.25
CA HIS A 31 25.84 18.43 14.58
C HIS A 31 26.74 17.58 15.47
N THR A 32 27.61 16.75 14.90
CA THR A 32 28.43 15.78 15.66
C THR A 32 29.94 16.03 15.54
N GLY A 33 30.37 16.90 14.63
CA GLY A 33 31.78 17.11 14.28
C GLY A 33 32.44 15.92 13.58
N SER A 34 31.69 14.85 13.33
CA SER A 34 32.22 13.58 12.79
C SER A 34 31.82 13.41 11.33
N HIS A 35 32.77 13.01 10.49
CA HIS A 35 32.45 12.59 9.13
C HIS A 35 31.65 11.29 9.18
N PHE A 36 30.46 11.29 8.58
CA PHE A 36 29.61 10.12 8.46
C PHE A 36 29.57 9.66 7.01
N ASP A 37 30.17 8.51 6.76
CA ASP A 37 30.12 7.82 5.47
C ASP A 37 29.05 6.72 5.55
N LEU A 38 28.06 6.81 4.66
CA LEU A 38 26.95 5.86 4.59
C LEU A 38 27.42 4.46 4.15
N ASP A 39 28.37 4.39 3.22
CA ASP A 39 28.85 3.12 2.67
C ASP A 39 29.70 2.39 3.71
N ASP A 40 30.56 3.11 4.44
CA ASP A 40 31.33 2.57 5.57
C ASP A 40 30.41 2.10 6.69
N PHE A 41 29.37 2.88 7.04
CA PHE A 41 28.35 2.46 8.00
C PHE A 41 27.67 1.15 7.59
N PHE A 42 27.26 1.01 6.33
CA PHE A 42 26.65 -0.22 5.84
C PHE A 42 27.60 -1.42 5.87
N SER A 43 28.88 -1.20 5.54
CA SER A 43 29.90 -2.23 5.66
C SER A 43 30.03 -2.69 7.11
N GLN A 44 30.21 -1.76 8.05
CA GLN A 44 30.38 -2.07 9.47
C GLN A 44 29.15 -2.77 10.08
N VAL A 45 27.94 -2.34 9.71
CA VAL A 45 26.70 -3.02 10.15
C VAL A 45 26.62 -4.43 9.58
N THR A 46 27.02 -4.61 8.33
CA THR A 46 27.04 -5.93 7.69
C THR A 46 28.05 -6.85 8.35
N ASP A 47 29.26 -6.38 8.60
CA ASP A 47 30.33 -7.13 9.25
C ASP A 47 29.95 -7.49 10.70
N SER A 48 29.36 -6.53 11.43
CA SER A 48 28.86 -6.76 12.79
C SER A 48 27.75 -7.80 12.82
N TYR A 49 26.80 -7.75 11.87
CA TYR A 49 25.73 -8.73 11.77
C TYR A 49 26.27 -10.12 11.40
N GLN A 50 27.15 -10.21 10.41
CA GLN A 50 27.78 -11.47 10.00
C GLN A 50 28.62 -12.09 11.13
N SER A 51 29.36 -11.27 11.88
CA SER A 51 30.12 -11.72 13.05
C SER A 51 29.23 -12.29 14.15
N GLN A 52 28.03 -11.71 14.34
CA GLN A 52 27.12 -12.10 15.42
C GLN A 52 26.22 -13.30 15.06
N TYR A 53 25.83 -13.43 13.79
CA TYR A 53 24.81 -14.40 13.35
C TYR A 53 25.29 -15.41 12.30
N GLY A 54 26.52 -15.28 11.79
CA GLY A 54 27.07 -16.13 10.73
C GLY A 54 26.56 -15.78 9.33
N ILE A 55 27.21 -16.30 8.29
CA ILE A 55 26.74 -16.22 6.90
C ILE A 55 25.80 -17.42 6.67
N GLU A 56 24.50 -17.18 6.64
CA GLU A 56 23.58 -18.17 6.04
C GLU A 56 23.82 -18.15 4.52
N GLU A 57 24.49 -19.18 4.00
CA GLU A 57 24.56 -19.39 2.55
C GLU A 57 23.12 -19.49 2.01
N LYS A 58 22.79 -18.65 1.01
CA LYS A 58 21.56 -18.80 0.22
C LYS A 58 21.62 -20.16 -0.46
N LYS A 59 21.13 -21.22 0.19
CA LYS A 59 20.89 -22.51 -0.47
C LYS A 59 20.03 -22.23 -1.70
N GLN A 60 20.48 -22.71 -2.86
CA GLN A 60 19.72 -22.68 -4.11
C GLN A 60 18.35 -23.33 -3.81
N GLY A 61 17.34 -22.50 -3.58
CA GLY A 61 16.09 -22.99 -3.04
C GLY A 61 15.37 -23.83 -4.09
N ILE A 62 14.98 -25.04 -3.74
CA ILE A 62 14.17 -25.92 -4.60
C ILE A 62 12.87 -25.17 -4.97
N SER A 63 12.48 -25.18 -6.24
CA SER A 63 11.15 -24.73 -6.67
C SER A 63 10.12 -25.76 -6.25
N GLN A 64 9.03 -25.31 -5.64
CA GLN A 64 7.95 -26.18 -5.20
C GLN A 64 6.63 -25.61 -5.72
N TRP A 65 5.66 -26.47 -6.01
CA TRP A 65 4.29 -26.08 -6.32
C TRP A 65 3.42 -26.20 -5.06
N PRO A 66 2.44 -25.30 -4.85
CA PRO A 66 1.49 -25.41 -3.74
C PRO A 66 0.58 -26.62 -3.96
N ASP A 67 0.11 -27.23 -2.87
CA ASP A 67 -0.92 -28.26 -2.96
C ASP A 67 -2.31 -27.64 -3.22
N ASN A 68 -3.23 -28.39 -3.85
CA ASN A 68 -4.57 -27.88 -4.17
C ASN A 68 -5.36 -27.45 -2.94
N ARG A 69 -5.07 -28.04 -1.77
CA ARG A 69 -5.74 -27.68 -0.52
C ARG A 69 -5.37 -26.26 -0.10
N LEU A 70 -4.10 -25.89 -0.20
CA LEU A 70 -3.60 -24.55 0.08
C LEU A 70 -4.18 -23.54 -0.91
N VAL A 71 -4.20 -23.87 -2.20
CA VAL A 71 -4.79 -23.01 -3.25
C VAL A 71 -6.27 -22.75 -2.94
N ARG A 72 -7.03 -23.82 -2.63
CA ARG A 72 -8.45 -23.71 -2.22
C ARG A 72 -8.63 -22.82 -0.98
N ASN A 73 -7.82 -23.02 0.05
CA ASN A 73 -7.85 -22.20 1.27
C ASN A 73 -7.56 -20.71 0.97
N CYS A 74 -6.63 -20.42 0.06
CA CYS A 74 -6.32 -19.04 -0.37
C CYS A 74 -7.50 -18.41 -1.12
N ILE A 75 -8.13 -19.15 -2.04
CA ILE A 75 -9.34 -18.72 -2.78
C ILE A 75 -10.48 -18.39 -1.80
N GLU A 76 -10.83 -19.33 -0.92
CA GLU A 76 -11.90 -19.15 0.06
C GLU A 76 -11.62 -18.00 1.03
N TYR A 77 -10.36 -17.82 1.44
CA TYR A 77 -9.98 -16.72 2.30
C TYR A 77 -10.13 -15.36 1.61
N TYR A 78 -9.62 -15.26 0.37
CA TYR A 78 -9.67 -14.04 -0.43
C TYR A 78 -11.11 -13.57 -0.67
N ASP A 79 -11.98 -14.53 -1.03
CA ASP A 79 -13.41 -14.32 -1.23
C ASP A 79 -14.11 -13.88 0.08
N ARG A 80 -13.98 -14.69 1.13
CA ARG A 80 -14.65 -14.44 2.42
C ARG A 80 -14.20 -13.13 3.08
N LYS A 81 -12.96 -12.71 2.86
CA LYS A 81 -12.43 -11.46 3.42
C LYS A 81 -12.67 -10.25 2.51
N GLY A 82 -13.29 -10.42 1.35
CA GLY A 82 -13.56 -9.33 0.41
C GLY A 82 -12.28 -8.66 -0.10
N LEU A 83 -11.18 -9.41 -0.20
CA LEU A 83 -9.86 -8.83 -0.49
C LEU A 83 -9.75 -8.25 -1.91
N TYR A 84 -10.64 -8.65 -2.82
CA TYR A 84 -10.77 -8.02 -4.15
C TYR A 84 -10.98 -6.51 -4.06
N SER A 85 -11.65 -6.03 -3.01
CA SER A 85 -11.86 -4.61 -2.75
C SER A 85 -10.55 -3.82 -2.67
N VAL A 86 -9.53 -4.38 -2.02
CA VAL A 86 -8.26 -3.69 -1.76
C VAL A 86 -7.19 -4.11 -2.77
N PHE A 87 -7.17 -5.38 -3.15
CA PHE A 87 -6.22 -5.96 -4.09
C PHE A 87 -7.00 -6.72 -5.18
N PRO A 88 -7.52 -6.05 -6.21
CA PRO A 88 -8.27 -6.70 -7.30
C PRO A 88 -7.33 -7.44 -8.27
N ILE A 89 -6.52 -8.35 -7.73
CA ILE A 89 -5.42 -9.04 -8.42
C ILE A 89 -5.86 -10.21 -9.29
N VAL A 90 -7.04 -10.78 -9.03
CA VAL A 90 -7.60 -11.94 -9.74
C VAL A 90 -9.12 -11.94 -9.70
N ASP A 91 -9.76 -12.43 -10.76
CA ASP A 91 -11.17 -12.81 -10.73
C ASP A 91 -11.35 -14.15 -10.00
N ILE A 92 -12.06 -14.11 -8.87
CA ILE A 92 -12.26 -15.27 -7.99
C ILE A 92 -12.99 -16.43 -8.68
N ARG A 93 -13.88 -16.13 -9.64
CA ARG A 93 -14.64 -17.15 -10.38
C ARG A 93 -13.71 -17.92 -11.30
N VAL A 94 -12.89 -17.18 -12.05
CA VAL A 94 -11.93 -17.74 -13.00
C VAL A 94 -10.91 -18.63 -12.30
N ILE A 95 -10.29 -18.18 -11.19
CA ILE A 95 -9.29 -19.00 -10.50
C ILE A 95 -9.90 -20.24 -9.84
N ARG A 96 -11.18 -20.20 -9.43
CA ARG A 96 -11.88 -21.37 -8.90
C ARG A 96 -12.12 -22.40 -10.01
N GLU A 97 -12.57 -21.95 -11.17
CA GLU A 97 -12.73 -22.81 -12.35
C GLU A 97 -11.41 -23.45 -12.79
N LEU A 98 -10.31 -22.69 -12.77
CA LEU A 98 -8.98 -23.24 -13.07
C LEU A 98 -8.52 -24.30 -12.07
N LEU A 99 -8.81 -24.11 -10.78
CA LEU A 99 -8.51 -25.11 -9.75
C LEU A 99 -9.35 -26.37 -9.97
N ASP A 100 -10.66 -26.24 -10.18
CA ASP A 100 -11.58 -27.37 -10.37
C ASP A 100 -11.31 -28.12 -11.68
N ALA A 101 -10.75 -27.46 -12.70
CA ALA A 101 -10.27 -28.10 -13.93
C ALA A 101 -8.99 -28.94 -13.74
N GLY A 102 -8.34 -28.87 -12.58
CA GLY A 102 -7.14 -29.64 -12.25
C GLY A 102 -5.88 -29.12 -12.95
N VAL A 103 -5.79 -27.80 -13.18
CA VAL A 103 -4.67 -27.16 -13.91
C VAL A 103 -3.31 -27.41 -13.24
N LEU A 104 -3.28 -27.66 -11.92
CA LEU A 104 -2.06 -27.97 -11.17
C LEU A 104 -1.75 -29.48 -11.07
N ASP A 105 -2.73 -30.35 -11.32
CA ASP A 105 -2.61 -31.80 -11.12
C ASP A 105 -2.05 -32.53 -12.33
N ASP A 106 -2.32 -32.01 -13.54
CA ASP A 106 -2.08 -32.74 -14.78
C ASP A 106 -1.14 -31.96 -15.72
N GLN A 107 0.11 -32.43 -15.84
CA GLN A 107 1.06 -31.90 -16.82
C GLN A 107 0.70 -32.30 -18.26
N SER A 108 -0.15 -33.31 -18.47
CA SER A 108 -0.54 -33.81 -19.80
C SER A 108 -1.72 -33.05 -20.41
N LYS A 109 -2.52 -32.35 -19.60
CA LYS A 109 -3.56 -31.44 -20.09
C LYS A 109 -2.95 -30.15 -20.59
N ALA A 110 -3.19 -29.85 -21.86
CA ALA A 110 -2.83 -28.57 -22.46
C ALA A 110 -3.62 -27.44 -21.78
N SER A 111 -2.95 -26.68 -20.92
CA SER A 111 -3.43 -25.42 -20.36
C SER A 111 -2.35 -24.37 -20.63
N PRO A 112 -2.72 -23.13 -21.00
CA PRO A 112 -1.79 -22.01 -21.06
C PRO A 112 -0.94 -21.93 -19.80
N VAL A 113 0.35 -21.62 -19.96
CA VAL A 113 1.29 -21.51 -18.84
C VAL A 113 0.85 -20.42 -17.88
N ALA A 114 0.24 -19.35 -18.41
CA ALA A 114 -0.37 -18.25 -17.66
C ALA A 114 -1.36 -18.70 -16.58
N ASN A 115 -2.19 -19.73 -16.84
CA ASN A 115 -3.16 -20.22 -15.86
C ASN A 115 -2.48 -20.82 -14.64
N LYS A 116 -1.43 -21.62 -14.87
CA LYS A 116 -0.62 -22.25 -13.81
C LYS A 116 0.13 -21.17 -13.03
N ALA A 117 0.79 -20.27 -13.75
CA ALA A 117 1.57 -19.18 -13.16
C ALA A 117 0.71 -18.27 -12.28
N CYS A 118 -0.49 -17.88 -12.75
CA CYS A 118 -1.39 -17.02 -12.00
C CYS A 118 -1.87 -17.68 -10.70
N LEU A 119 -2.34 -18.93 -10.75
CA LEU A 119 -2.81 -19.66 -9.55
C LEU A 119 -1.71 -19.77 -8.48
N VAL A 120 -0.49 -20.10 -8.89
CA VAL A 120 0.64 -20.25 -7.97
C VAL A 120 1.10 -18.91 -7.42
N ALA A 121 1.20 -17.88 -8.27
CA ALA A 121 1.57 -16.53 -7.85
C ALA A 121 0.55 -15.98 -6.83
N PHE A 122 -0.74 -16.12 -7.13
CA PHE A 122 -1.84 -15.74 -6.24
C PHE A 122 -1.70 -16.44 -4.87
N THR A 123 -1.50 -17.76 -4.88
CA THR A 123 -1.34 -18.55 -3.66
C THR A 123 -0.14 -18.08 -2.83
N ALA A 124 0.98 -17.79 -3.49
CA ALA A 124 2.17 -17.26 -2.83
C ALA A 124 1.90 -15.89 -2.18
N LEU A 125 1.22 -14.99 -2.89
CA LEU A 125 0.90 -13.66 -2.37
C LEU A 125 -0.05 -13.72 -1.17
N ILE A 126 -1.14 -14.49 -1.23
CA ILE A 126 -2.09 -14.62 -0.11
C ILE A 126 -1.41 -15.26 1.10
N ALA A 127 -0.62 -16.32 0.90
CA ALA A 127 0.12 -16.96 1.97
C ALA A 127 1.14 -16.00 2.61
N GLN A 128 1.80 -15.16 1.82
CA GLN A 128 2.76 -14.18 2.32
C GLN A 128 2.10 -13.04 3.11
N LEU A 129 1.01 -12.46 2.58
CA LEU A 129 0.26 -11.38 3.24
C LEU A 129 -0.32 -11.83 4.59
N HIS A 130 -0.65 -13.11 4.72
CA HIS A 130 -1.28 -13.68 5.91
C HIS A 130 -0.45 -14.79 6.56
N ARG A 131 0.88 -14.74 6.46
CA ARG A 131 1.81 -15.75 7.00
C ARG A 131 1.65 -16.08 8.50
N HIS A 132 1.04 -15.17 9.26
CA HIS A 132 0.75 -15.33 10.69
C HIS A 132 -0.57 -16.05 10.97
N SER A 133 -1.40 -16.27 9.95
CA SER A 133 -2.60 -17.10 10.06
C SER A 133 -2.18 -18.57 10.21
N PRO A 134 -2.71 -19.31 11.20
CA PRO A 134 -2.46 -20.75 11.33
C PRO A 134 -2.78 -21.55 10.06
N MET A 135 -3.72 -21.07 9.24
CA MET A 135 -4.11 -21.69 7.97
C MET A 135 -2.98 -21.69 6.92
N PHE A 136 -2.03 -20.76 7.02
CA PHE A 136 -0.93 -20.58 6.07
C PHE A 136 0.44 -20.84 6.68
N ALA A 137 0.52 -21.31 7.94
CA ALA A 137 1.77 -21.43 8.68
C ALA A 137 2.82 -22.34 7.99
N ASN A 138 2.36 -23.34 7.24
CA ASN A 138 3.23 -24.30 6.53
C ASN A 138 3.48 -23.92 5.06
N ALA A 139 2.88 -22.83 4.58
CA ALA A 139 3.06 -22.39 3.20
C ALA A 139 4.49 -21.90 2.98
N LYS A 140 5.03 -22.13 1.77
CA LYS A 140 6.39 -21.73 1.38
C LYS A 140 6.35 -20.75 0.20
N PRO A 141 5.84 -19.52 0.40
CA PRO A 141 5.55 -18.58 -0.69
C PRO A 141 6.77 -18.29 -1.56
N ASP A 142 7.98 -18.20 -0.98
CA ASP A 142 9.22 -17.99 -1.75
C ASP A 142 9.55 -19.13 -2.73
N THR A 143 9.22 -20.37 -2.38
CA THR A 143 9.41 -21.52 -3.28
C THR A 143 8.40 -21.54 -4.41
N TYR A 144 7.18 -21.06 -4.16
CA TYR A 144 6.11 -20.93 -5.14
C TYR A 144 6.42 -19.83 -6.14
N VAL A 145 6.87 -18.66 -5.66
CA VAL A 145 7.32 -17.57 -6.54
C VAL A 145 8.50 -18.01 -7.39
N ARG A 146 9.46 -18.77 -6.85
CA ARG A 146 10.55 -19.31 -7.67
C ARG A 146 10.07 -20.23 -8.79
N ALA A 147 9.03 -21.04 -8.53
CA ALA A 147 8.40 -21.84 -9.57
C ALA A 147 7.76 -20.94 -10.65
N VAL A 148 7.03 -19.89 -10.26
CA VAL A 148 6.45 -18.91 -11.22
C VAL A 148 7.54 -18.20 -12.03
N LEU A 149 8.63 -17.77 -11.39
CA LEU A 149 9.75 -17.11 -12.06
C LEU A 149 10.41 -18.02 -13.11
N SER A 150 10.40 -19.34 -12.91
CA SER A 150 10.91 -20.30 -13.91
C SER A 150 10.05 -20.39 -15.18
N LEU A 151 8.80 -19.91 -15.12
CA LEU A 151 7.86 -19.87 -16.25
C LEU A 151 7.92 -18.54 -17.03
N LEU A 152 8.71 -17.56 -16.58
CA LEU A 152 8.80 -16.26 -17.25
C LEU A 152 9.14 -16.35 -18.75
N PRO A 153 10.09 -17.19 -19.20
CA PRO A 153 10.40 -17.30 -20.62
C PRO A 153 9.16 -17.65 -21.45
N ASP A 154 8.37 -18.62 -21.00
CA ASP A 154 7.15 -19.04 -21.69
C ASP A 154 6.08 -17.95 -21.64
N LEU A 155 5.90 -17.29 -20.49
CA LEU A 155 4.96 -16.17 -20.34
C LEU A 155 5.27 -14.97 -21.26
N PHE A 156 6.55 -14.76 -21.62
CA PHE A 156 6.96 -13.73 -22.58
C PHE A 156 6.81 -14.17 -24.04
N MET A 157 6.84 -15.48 -24.32
CA MET A 157 6.76 -16.03 -25.68
C MET A 157 5.33 -16.34 -26.10
N GLU A 158 4.45 -16.65 -25.15
CA GLU A 158 3.01 -16.85 -25.40
C GLU A 158 2.30 -15.52 -25.65
N GLU A 159 1.16 -15.59 -26.35
CA GLU A 159 0.33 -14.42 -26.51
C GLU A 159 -0.25 -13.99 -25.16
N ALA A 160 0.22 -12.84 -24.65
CA ALA A 160 -0.20 -12.35 -23.35
C ALA A 160 -1.71 -12.12 -23.29
N ASP A 161 -2.34 -12.82 -22.34
CA ASP A 161 -3.73 -12.70 -21.96
C ASP A 161 -3.86 -12.01 -20.59
N VAL A 162 -5.08 -11.99 -20.06
CA VAL A 162 -5.31 -11.35 -18.78
C VAL A 162 -4.58 -12.12 -17.65
N ARG A 163 -4.28 -13.42 -17.77
CA ARG A 163 -3.71 -14.25 -16.67
C ARG A 163 -2.21 -14.01 -16.60
N THR A 164 -1.59 -13.79 -17.76
CA THR A 164 -0.24 -13.23 -17.86
C THR A 164 -0.19 -11.88 -17.15
N LEU A 165 -1.15 -10.97 -17.39
CA LEU A 165 -1.23 -9.68 -16.69
C LEU A 165 -1.32 -9.82 -15.17
N GLU A 166 -2.27 -10.62 -14.67
CA GLU A 166 -2.44 -10.87 -13.22
C GLU A 166 -1.14 -11.40 -12.60
N THR A 167 -0.49 -12.36 -13.26
CA THR A 167 0.78 -12.95 -12.80
C THR A 167 1.84 -11.87 -12.60
N PHE A 168 2.07 -11.01 -13.60
CA PHE A 168 3.08 -9.94 -13.51
C PHE A 168 2.72 -8.90 -12.43
N ILE A 169 1.44 -8.55 -12.27
CA ILE A 169 0.99 -7.64 -11.19
C ILE A 169 1.22 -8.27 -9.81
N ILE A 170 0.89 -9.55 -9.64
CA ILE A 170 1.11 -10.27 -8.38
C ILE A 170 2.61 -10.31 -8.03
N LEU A 171 3.47 -10.59 -9.00
CA LEU A 171 4.93 -10.55 -8.81
C LEU A 171 5.40 -9.13 -8.44
N THR A 172 4.85 -8.10 -9.07
CA THR A 172 5.15 -6.70 -8.74
C THR A 172 4.80 -6.35 -7.29
N ILE A 173 3.74 -6.94 -6.73
CA ILE A 173 3.36 -6.73 -5.33
C ILE A 173 4.21 -7.59 -4.38
N TYR A 174 4.55 -8.81 -4.79
CA TYR A 174 5.28 -9.78 -3.97
C TYR A 174 6.75 -9.41 -3.75
N ILE A 175 7.42 -8.94 -4.80
CA ILE A 175 8.88 -8.78 -4.82
C ILE A 175 9.40 -7.63 -3.93
N PRO A 176 8.81 -6.41 -3.92
CA PRO A 176 9.38 -5.27 -3.20
C PRO A 176 9.61 -5.50 -1.69
N PRO A 177 8.71 -6.16 -0.93
CA PRO A 177 8.96 -6.52 0.47
C PRO A 177 10.20 -7.38 0.72
N THR A 178 10.78 -7.99 -0.33
CA THR A 178 12.03 -8.78 -0.25
C THR A 178 13.29 -7.92 -0.43
N GLY A 179 13.13 -6.62 -0.69
CA GLY A 179 14.20 -5.65 -0.99
C GLY A 179 14.53 -5.52 -2.48
N GLN A 180 13.99 -6.38 -3.34
CA GLN A 180 14.39 -6.47 -4.75
C GLN A 180 13.62 -5.51 -5.65
N SER A 181 13.97 -4.23 -5.65
CA SER A 181 13.19 -3.23 -6.39
C SER A 181 13.33 -3.30 -7.91
N TYR A 182 14.54 -3.53 -8.45
CA TYR A 182 14.75 -3.61 -9.90
C TYR A 182 13.95 -4.74 -10.57
N PRO A 183 13.96 -5.99 -10.05
CA PRO A 183 13.08 -7.03 -10.60
C PRO A 183 11.60 -6.66 -10.52
N ALA A 184 11.15 -6.00 -9.45
CA ALA A 184 9.76 -5.56 -9.33
C ALA A 184 9.39 -4.52 -10.41
N GLU A 185 10.28 -3.56 -10.70
CA GLU A 185 10.10 -2.61 -11.80
C GLU A 185 10.01 -3.31 -13.16
N MET A 186 10.84 -4.33 -13.41
CA MET A 186 10.77 -5.09 -14.67
C MET A 186 9.44 -5.85 -14.80
N MET A 187 8.93 -6.44 -13.71
CA MET A 187 7.62 -7.09 -13.71
C MET A 187 6.50 -6.06 -13.95
N LEU A 188 6.59 -4.86 -13.35
CA LEU A 188 5.64 -3.79 -13.59
C LEU A 188 5.67 -3.32 -15.05
N ALA A 189 6.85 -3.17 -15.65
CA ALA A 189 7.00 -2.76 -17.05
C ALA A 189 6.33 -3.75 -18.01
N ALA A 190 6.52 -5.05 -17.77
CA ALA A 190 5.84 -6.10 -18.51
C ALA A 190 4.32 -6.04 -18.31
N ALA A 191 3.85 -5.91 -17.06
CA ALA A 191 2.42 -5.76 -16.75
C ALA A 191 1.80 -4.56 -17.48
N VAL A 192 2.42 -3.38 -17.41
CA VAL A 192 1.96 -2.16 -18.07
C VAL A 192 1.85 -2.36 -19.59
N ARG A 193 2.84 -3.00 -20.21
CA ARG A 193 2.82 -3.28 -21.65
C ARG A 193 1.65 -4.20 -22.05
N ILE A 194 1.43 -5.26 -21.29
CA ILE A 194 0.31 -6.18 -21.50
C ILE A 194 -1.03 -5.46 -21.26
N LEU A 195 -1.09 -4.62 -20.24
CA LEU A 195 -2.29 -3.87 -19.91
C LEU A 195 -2.72 -2.91 -21.02
N TYR A 196 -1.76 -2.23 -21.67
CA TYR A 196 -2.05 -1.43 -22.86
C TYR A 196 -2.59 -2.28 -24.00
N LYS A 197 -2.00 -3.47 -24.25
CA LYS A 197 -2.47 -4.42 -25.26
C LYS A 197 -3.92 -4.85 -25.00
N LEU A 198 -4.26 -5.12 -23.75
CA LEU A 198 -5.61 -5.54 -23.32
C LEU A 198 -6.61 -4.37 -23.22
N GLY A 199 -6.19 -3.12 -23.45
CA GLY A 199 -7.07 -1.95 -23.44
C GLY A 199 -7.44 -1.41 -22.05
N GLY A 200 -6.75 -1.83 -20.98
CA GLY A 200 -7.10 -1.41 -19.60
C GLY A 200 -6.94 0.08 -19.30
N HIS A 201 -6.12 0.77 -20.09
CA HIS A 201 -5.94 2.22 -20.06
C HIS A 201 -7.19 3.00 -20.50
N ARG A 202 -8.17 2.33 -21.12
CA ARG A 202 -9.42 2.94 -21.61
C ARG A 202 -10.58 2.65 -20.69
N GLN A 203 -11.48 3.62 -20.54
CA GLN A 203 -12.69 3.45 -19.73
C GLN A 203 -13.66 2.45 -20.38
N ARG A 204 -13.77 2.47 -21.71
CA ARG A 204 -14.62 1.55 -22.48
C ARG A 204 -13.79 0.43 -23.09
N ALA A 205 -14.40 -0.76 -23.20
CA ALA A 205 -13.78 -1.90 -23.84
C ALA A 205 -13.48 -1.56 -25.32
N PRO A 206 -12.30 -1.94 -25.84
CA PRO A 206 -11.96 -1.68 -27.24
C PRO A 206 -12.88 -2.40 -28.23
N ASN A 207 -13.46 -3.54 -27.83
CA ASN A 207 -14.43 -4.32 -28.61
C ASN A 207 -15.65 -4.66 -27.74
N GLU A 208 -16.87 -4.41 -28.23
CA GLU A 208 -18.13 -4.78 -27.55
C GLU A 208 -18.28 -6.30 -27.32
N ASN A 209 -17.47 -7.12 -28.01
CA ASN A 209 -17.48 -8.59 -27.91
C ASN A 209 -16.80 -9.15 -26.64
N HIS A 210 -15.95 -8.39 -25.96
CA HIS A 210 -15.40 -8.82 -24.67
C HIS A 210 -16.41 -8.44 -23.59
N GLY A 211 -17.07 -9.45 -22.99
CA GLY A 211 -18.13 -9.23 -22.00
C GLY A 211 -17.74 -8.19 -20.94
N THR A 212 -18.71 -7.36 -20.55
CA THR A 212 -18.54 -6.20 -19.65
C THR A 212 -17.76 -6.51 -18.37
N HIS A 213 -17.91 -7.74 -17.84
CA HIS A 213 -17.19 -8.23 -16.66
C HIS A 213 -15.68 -8.30 -16.85
N ASN A 214 -15.21 -8.80 -18.00
CA ASN A 214 -13.78 -8.95 -18.25
C ASN A 214 -13.08 -7.59 -18.34
N HIS A 215 -13.71 -6.62 -19.02
CA HIS A 215 -13.17 -5.26 -19.09
C HIS A 215 -13.18 -4.58 -17.73
N TYR A 216 -14.21 -4.80 -16.90
CA TYR A 216 -14.23 -4.29 -15.53
C TYR A 216 -13.03 -4.79 -14.71
N HIS A 217 -12.70 -6.08 -14.81
CA HIS A 217 -11.55 -6.64 -14.10
C HIS A 217 -10.22 -6.07 -14.63
N ILE A 218 -10.04 -6.00 -15.96
CA ILE A 218 -8.85 -5.38 -16.59
C ILE A 218 -8.70 -3.92 -16.14
N ARG A 219 -9.81 -3.17 -16.07
CA ARG A 219 -9.83 -1.79 -15.59
C ARG A 219 -9.49 -1.68 -14.11
N SER A 220 -9.88 -2.67 -13.31
CA SER A 220 -9.51 -2.77 -11.90
C SER A 220 -7.99 -2.97 -11.76
N LEU A 221 -7.40 -3.85 -12.57
CA LEU A 221 -5.96 -4.08 -12.64
C LEU A 221 -5.20 -2.82 -13.11
N PHE A 222 -5.76 -2.03 -14.04
CA PHE A 222 -5.17 -0.75 -14.46
C PHE A 222 -4.95 0.21 -13.31
N TRP A 223 -5.98 0.44 -12.50
CA TRP A 223 -5.88 1.37 -11.39
C TRP A 223 -4.92 0.87 -10.30
N LEU A 224 -4.85 -0.46 -10.09
CA LEU A 224 -3.86 -1.05 -9.21
C LEU A 224 -2.44 -0.82 -9.74
N SER A 225 -2.19 -1.09 -11.02
CA SER A 225 -0.90 -0.82 -11.67
C SER A 225 -0.55 0.67 -11.68
N TYR A 226 -1.54 1.55 -11.88
CA TYR A 226 -1.37 3.00 -11.83
C TYR A 226 -0.92 3.45 -10.44
N TRP A 227 -1.58 2.97 -9.38
CA TRP A 227 -1.14 3.22 -8.00
C TRP A 227 0.30 2.76 -7.80
N ILE A 228 0.62 1.49 -8.13
CA ILE A 228 1.98 0.94 -7.96
C ILE A 228 3.04 1.77 -8.71
N ASP A 229 2.77 2.13 -9.98
CA ASP A 229 3.67 2.93 -10.82
C ASP A 229 3.97 4.28 -10.18
N LYS A 230 2.93 5.05 -9.78
CA LYS A 230 3.14 6.36 -9.15
C LYS A 230 3.82 6.27 -7.79
N GLU A 231 3.54 5.21 -7.03
CA GLU A 231 4.25 4.94 -5.77
C GLU A 231 5.73 4.68 -5.99
N MET A 232 6.08 3.78 -6.91
CA MET A 232 7.46 3.38 -7.16
C MET A 232 8.26 4.53 -7.77
N SER A 233 7.70 5.20 -8.78
CA SER A 233 8.37 6.27 -9.50
C SER A 233 8.64 7.51 -8.66
N LEU A 234 7.69 7.92 -7.80
CA LEU A 234 7.91 9.05 -6.91
C LEU A 234 8.97 8.75 -5.83
N ARG A 235 9.02 7.50 -5.34
CA ARG A 235 10.05 7.02 -4.38
C ARG A 235 11.43 6.94 -5.01
N ALA A 236 11.54 6.34 -6.18
CA ALA A 236 12.80 6.21 -6.89
C ALA A 236 13.25 7.50 -7.59
N CYS A 237 12.39 8.52 -7.66
CA CYS A 237 12.58 9.71 -8.49
C CYS A 237 12.88 9.35 -9.96
N ARG A 238 12.09 8.43 -10.51
CA ARG A 238 12.20 7.93 -11.89
C ARG A 238 10.92 8.21 -12.66
N GLU A 239 11.03 8.27 -13.98
CA GLU A 239 9.88 8.51 -14.84
C GLU A 239 8.84 7.39 -14.65
N PRO A 240 7.55 7.70 -14.42
CA PRO A 240 6.47 6.73 -14.42
C PRO A 240 6.34 6.00 -15.75
N MET A 241 6.06 4.69 -15.70
CA MET A 241 5.86 3.85 -16.88
C MET A 241 4.52 4.14 -17.56
N ILE A 242 3.51 4.55 -16.79
CA ILE A 242 2.19 4.89 -17.32
C ILE A 242 2.15 6.39 -17.60
N ASN A 243 2.08 6.77 -18.86
CA ASN A 243 1.88 8.16 -19.24
C ASN A 243 0.40 8.56 -19.06
N ASP A 244 0.14 9.52 -18.18
CA ASP A 244 -1.19 10.04 -17.88
C ASP A 244 -1.92 10.54 -19.13
N ALA A 245 -1.19 11.15 -20.09
CA ALA A 245 -1.77 11.68 -21.32
C ALA A 245 -2.28 10.58 -22.29
N SER A 246 -1.88 9.33 -22.07
CA SER A 246 -2.28 8.18 -22.89
C SER A 246 -3.39 7.34 -22.25
N CYS A 247 -3.94 7.78 -21.12
CA CYS A 247 -4.88 7.01 -20.32
C CYS A 247 -6.16 7.78 -20.01
N ASP A 248 -7.29 7.08 -19.97
CA ASP A 248 -8.51 7.61 -19.39
C ASP A 248 -8.37 7.56 -17.86
N LEU A 249 -8.21 8.72 -17.21
CA LEU A 249 -8.01 8.82 -15.75
C LEU A 249 -9.26 9.31 -15.01
N GLU A 250 -10.44 9.23 -15.63
CA GLU A 250 -11.69 9.54 -14.96
C GLU A 250 -12.02 8.44 -13.94
N LEU A 251 -12.07 8.82 -12.66
CA LEU A 251 -12.51 7.94 -11.58
C LEU A 251 -14.02 7.74 -11.66
N PRO A 252 -14.54 6.54 -11.33
CA PRO A 252 -15.99 6.34 -11.23
C PRO A 252 -16.61 7.35 -10.28
N SER A 253 -17.78 7.91 -10.63
CA SER A 253 -18.49 8.88 -9.79
C SER A 253 -18.76 8.36 -8.37
N THR A 254 -18.89 7.04 -8.22
CA THR A 254 -19.09 6.35 -6.94
C THR A 254 -17.83 6.26 -6.08
N TYR A 255 -16.63 6.41 -6.65
CA TYR A 255 -15.34 6.23 -5.94
C TYR A 255 -15.18 7.24 -4.79
N VAL A 256 -15.60 8.50 -5.00
CA VAL A 256 -15.50 9.59 -3.99
C VAL A 256 -16.65 9.54 -2.99
N SER A 257 -17.87 9.22 -3.42
CA SER A 257 -19.02 9.07 -2.51
C SER A 257 -18.82 7.97 -1.46
N GLN A 258 -17.87 7.06 -1.71
CA GLN A 258 -17.49 5.99 -0.80
C GLN A 258 -16.48 6.42 0.28
N SER A 259 -16.03 7.68 0.33
CA SER A 259 -15.19 8.27 1.42
C SER A 259 -15.87 8.37 2.79
N SER A 260 -16.76 7.42 3.06
CA SER A 260 -17.18 7.01 4.38
C SER A 260 -15.98 6.62 5.26
N THR A 261 -16.16 6.73 6.57
CA THR A 261 -15.22 6.25 7.59
C THR A 261 -14.76 4.79 7.36
N TYR A 262 -15.54 3.98 6.63
CA TYR A 262 -15.18 2.61 6.21
C TYR A 262 -13.89 2.53 5.38
N GLN A 263 -13.47 3.61 4.71
CA GLN A 263 -12.20 3.69 3.98
C GLN A 263 -10.96 3.74 4.89
N PHE A 264 -11.15 4.16 6.14
CA PHE A 264 -10.09 4.43 7.10
C PHE A 264 -10.08 3.40 8.22
N LEU A 265 -11.25 3.05 8.77
CA LEU A 265 -11.37 2.18 9.93
C LEU A 265 -11.52 0.70 9.54
N GLN A 266 -11.35 -0.18 10.53
CA GLN A 266 -11.61 -1.60 10.35
C GLN A 266 -13.10 -1.85 10.09
N ALA A 267 -13.41 -2.38 8.91
CA ALA A 267 -14.75 -2.75 8.52
C ALA A 267 -14.73 -4.00 7.63
N PRO A 268 -15.83 -4.77 7.57
CA PRO A 268 -15.97 -5.81 6.56
C PRO A 268 -15.83 -5.22 5.16
N LEU A 269 -14.96 -5.82 4.35
CA LEU A 269 -14.80 -5.44 2.95
C LEU A 269 -15.92 -6.07 2.12
N SER A 270 -16.32 -5.40 1.04
CA SER A 270 -17.19 -5.94 -0.01
C SER A 270 -16.43 -5.97 -1.33
N SER A 271 -16.48 -7.10 -2.02
CA SER A 271 -15.90 -7.26 -3.37
C SER A 271 -16.59 -6.39 -4.42
N ASP A 272 -17.78 -5.84 -4.13
CA ASP A 272 -18.53 -4.95 -5.02
C ASP A 272 -17.97 -3.51 -5.03
N ILE A 273 -17.08 -3.19 -4.09
CA ILE A 273 -16.51 -1.85 -3.91
C ILE A 273 -14.99 -1.92 -4.08
N LEU A 274 -14.44 -1.14 -5.00
CA LEU A 274 -12.99 -1.05 -5.21
C LEU A 274 -12.39 0.09 -4.40
N LEU A 275 -11.65 -0.26 -3.35
CA LEU A 275 -10.96 0.67 -2.46
C LEU A 275 -9.49 0.86 -2.82
N TYR A 276 -8.82 -0.17 -3.38
CA TYR A 276 -7.38 -0.21 -3.60
C TYR A 276 -6.53 -0.11 -2.31
N PRO A 277 -5.20 -0.35 -2.35
CA PRO A 277 -4.35 -0.27 -1.15
C PRO A 277 -4.23 1.13 -0.55
N SER A 278 -4.51 2.16 -1.37
CA SER A 278 -4.56 3.59 -1.01
C SER A 278 -5.64 4.31 -1.84
N ASP A 279 -5.74 5.63 -1.73
CA ASP A 279 -6.70 6.46 -2.49
C ASP A 279 -6.10 6.83 -3.85
N LEU A 280 -6.81 6.52 -4.94
CA LEU A 280 -6.36 6.82 -6.30
C LEU A 280 -6.19 8.32 -6.55
N ARG A 281 -6.90 9.19 -5.81
CA ARG A 281 -6.71 10.65 -5.87
C ARG A 281 -5.31 11.04 -5.37
N LEU A 282 -4.77 10.35 -4.35
CA LEU A 282 -3.38 10.53 -3.95
C LEU A 282 -2.42 10.08 -5.05
N SER A 283 -2.69 8.99 -5.76
CA SER A 283 -1.85 8.58 -6.90
C SER A 283 -1.83 9.61 -8.03
N LEU A 284 -2.97 10.23 -8.32
CA LEU A 284 -3.05 11.35 -9.28
C LEU A 284 -2.20 12.54 -8.81
N ILE A 285 -2.29 12.92 -7.53
CA ILE A 285 -1.46 13.97 -6.95
C ILE A 285 0.03 13.58 -6.99
N LYS A 286 0.40 12.34 -6.68
CA LYS A 286 1.79 11.84 -6.76
C LYS A 286 2.35 11.93 -8.17
N SER A 287 1.54 11.63 -9.19
CA SER A 287 1.91 11.83 -10.60
C SER A 287 2.23 13.30 -10.90
N LYS A 288 1.37 14.22 -10.43
CA LYS A 288 1.60 15.68 -10.57
C LYS A 288 2.84 16.15 -9.82
N ILE A 289 3.04 15.71 -8.57
CA ILE A 289 4.23 16.03 -7.76
C ILE A 289 5.48 15.61 -8.52
N TYR A 290 5.53 14.38 -9.03
CA TYR A 290 6.67 13.92 -9.81
C TYR A 290 6.89 14.82 -11.03
N ARG A 291 5.88 14.93 -11.89
CA ARG A 291 6.00 15.63 -13.17
C ARG A 291 6.36 17.11 -13.01
N LEU A 292 5.73 17.82 -12.06
CA LEU A 292 5.88 19.27 -11.90
C LEU A 292 7.11 19.67 -11.09
N LEU A 293 7.57 18.84 -10.14
CA LEU A 293 8.64 19.21 -9.21
C LEU A 293 9.90 18.34 -9.30
N HIS A 294 9.76 17.06 -9.68
CA HIS A 294 10.86 16.08 -9.58
C HIS A 294 11.33 15.48 -10.90
N SER A 295 10.59 15.66 -11.98
CA SER A 295 11.07 15.39 -13.34
C SER A 295 12.21 16.34 -13.70
N ASP A 296 13.04 15.97 -14.69
CA ASP A 296 14.12 16.84 -15.18
C ASP A 296 13.54 18.19 -15.64
N SER A 297 12.45 18.15 -16.41
CA SER A 297 11.74 19.35 -16.87
C SER A 297 11.14 20.21 -15.75
N GLY A 298 10.73 19.59 -14.64
CA GLY A 298 10.19 20.28 -13.47
C GLY A 298 11.27 20.96 -12.64
N ARG A 299 12.45 20.33 -12.54
CA ARG A 299 13.62 20.87 -11.82
C ARG A 299 14.25 22.06 -12.54
N GLU A 300 14.23 22.05 -13.87
CA GLU A 300 14.74 23.12 -14.72
C GLU A 300 13.86 24.39 -14.72
N GLN A 301 12.64 24.32 -14.17
CA GLN A 301 11.75 25.48 -14.11
C GLN A 301 12.32 26.60 -13.21
N PRO A 302 12.02 27.88 -13.53
CA PRO A 302 12.34 29.00 -12.66
C PRO A 302 11.81 28.83 -11.24
N GLU A 303 12.53 29.36 -10.25
CA GLU A 303 12.16 29.27 -8.84
C GLU A 303 10.73 29.78 -8.56
N SER A 304 10.35 30.91 -9.16
CA SER A 304 9.00 31.47 -9.03
C SER A 304 7.92 30.50 -9.52
N THR A 305 8.13 29.86 -10.66
CA THR A 305 7.22 28.83 -11.21
C THR A 305 7.15 27.63 -10.28
N ARG A 306 8.29 27.17 -9.74
CA ARG A 306 8.32 26.04 -8.80
C ARG A 306 7.59 26.35 -7.50
N LEU A 307 7.78 27.53 -6.93
CA LEU A 307 7.05 28.00 -5.74
C LEU A 307 5.55 28.06 -6.01
N GLN A 308 5.13 28.54 -7.19
CA GLN A 308 3.73 28.50 -7.60
C GLN A 308 3.20 27.06 -7.65
N ARG A 309 3.94 26.12 -8.26
CA ARG A 309 3.54 24.70 -8.31
C ARG A 309 3.45 24.06 -6.93
N ILE A 310 4.35 24.43 -6.01
CA ILE A 310 4.29 23.98 -4.61
C ILE A 310 2.96 24.42 -3.97
N LEU A 311 2.61 25.70 -4.08
CA LEU A 311 1.36 26.23 -3.52
C LEU A 311 0.11 25.58 -4.13
N GLU A 312 0.10 25.37 -5.45
CA GLU A 312 -0.99 24.69 -6.16
C GLU A 312 -1.15 23.23 -5.68
N LEU A 313 -0.05 22.51 -5.50
CA LEU A 313 -0.05 21.13 -5.03
C LEU A 313 -0.43 21.02 -3.55
N ASP A 314 0.02 21.95 -2.70
CA ASP A 314 -0.39 22.02 -1.30
C ASP A 314 -1.90 22.28 -1.17
N GLN A 315 -2.44 23.16 -2.02
CA GLN A 315 -3.88 23.41 -2.06
C GLN A 315 -4.67 22.17 -2.52
N GLU A 316 -4.22 21.48 -3.55
CA GLU A 316 -4.86 20.26 -4.05
C GLU A 316 -4.83 19.14 -2.99
N LEU A 317 -3.69 18.96 -2.31
CA LEU A 317 -3.53 17.97 -1.25
C LEU A 317 -4.38 18.30 -0.02
N SER A 318 -4.46 19.57 0.37
CA SER A 318 -5.31 20.03 1.48
C SER A 318 -6.79 19.89 1.15
N ALA A 319 -7.20 20.17 -0.10
CA ALA A 319 -8.57 19.95 -0.54
C ALA A 319 -8.95 18.46 -0.48
N LEU A 320 -8.04 17.56 -0.87
CA LEU A 320 -8.24 16.13 -0.72
C LEU A 320 -8.40 15.71 0.74
N GLU A 321 -7.52 16.16 1.64
CA GLU A 321 -7.64 15.89 3.08
C GLU A 321 -8.97 16.38 3.65
N SER A 322 -9.41 17.58 3.26
CA SER A 322 -10.69 18.14 3.73
C SER A 322 -11.90 17.30 3.33
N SER A 323 -11.79 16.47 2.29
CA SER A 323 -12.83 15.54 1.86
C SER A 323 -12.94 14.29 2.75
N PHE A 324 -11.96 14.05 3.62
CA PHE A 324 -11.97 12.90 4.53
C PHE A 324 -12.80 13.19 5.80
N PRO A 325 -13.33 12.15 6.48
CA PRO A 325 -14.00 12.32 7.76
C PRO A 325 -13.08 13.03 8.78
N ALA A 326 -13.61 14.02 9.50
CA ALA A 326 -12.80 14.90 10.36
C ALA A 326 -11.86 14.16 11.34
N HIS A 327 -12.29 13.03 11.91
CA HIS A 327 -11.50 12.23 12.86
C HIS A 327 -10.49 11.28 12.19
N CYS A 328 -10.50 11.18 10.86
CA CYS A 328 -9.60 10.38 10.04
C CYS A 328 -8.66 11.23 9.20
N GLN A 329 -8.69 12.57 9.35
CA GLN A 329 -7.81 13.46 8.61
C GLN A 329 -6.37 13.36 9.13
N PRO A 330 -5.35 13.28 8.27
CA PRO A 330 -3.95 13.16 8.66
C PRO A 330 -3.51 14.17 9.73
N HIS A 331 -3.85 15.46 9.60
CA HIS A 331 -3.41 16.47 10.57
C HIS A 331 -3.81 16.17 12.03
N VAL A 332 -4.90 15.42 12.28
CA VAL A 332 -5.33 15.02 13.62
C VAL A 332 -4.31 14.10 14.31
N PHE A 333 -3.63 13.27 13.52
CA PHE A 333 -2.61 12.34 14.01
C PHE A 333 -1.22 12.99 14.12
N ALA A 334 -1.06 14.18 13.57
CA ALA A 334 0.22 14.88 13.45
C ALA A 334 0.43 15.92 14.57
N THR A 335 -0.14 15.66 15.75
CA THR A 335 -0.01 16.52 16.93
C THR A 335 0.89 15.90 18.01
N PRO A 336 1.70 16.68 18.75
CA PRO A 336 2.60 16.16 19.79
C PRO A 336 1.88 15.36 20.89
N ASP A 337 0.63 15.72 21.16
CA ASP A 337 -0.21 15.10 22.19
C ASP A 337 -1.04 13.91 21.66
N CYS A 338 -0.95 13.61 20.35
CA CYS A 338 -1.65 12.48 19.77
C CYS A 338 -1.09 11.17 20.37
N PRO A 339 -1.94 10.33 20.99
CA PRO A 339 -1.46 9.07 21.53
C PRO A 339 -0.96 8.16 20.41
N LEU A 340 0.18 7.49 20.61
CA LEU A 340 0.73 6.53 19.63
C LEU A 340 -0.27 5.43 19.22
N TYR A 341 -1.23 5.12 20.09
CA TYR A 341 -2.28 4.14 19.81
C TYR A 341 -3.41 4.67 18.92
N ALA A 342 -3.46 5.96 18.57
CA ALA A 342 -4.50 6.52 17.72
C ALA A 342 -4.53 5.84 16.34
N PHE A 343 -3.39 5.38 15.83
CA PHE A 343 -3.31 4.61 14.60
C PHE A 343 -3.88 3.18 14.75
N HIS A 344 -4.10 2.65 15.97
CA HIS A 344 -4.67 1.31 16.15
C HIS A 344 -6.14 1.22 15.75
N ASP A 345 -6.86 2.35 15.74
CA ASP A 345 -8.25 2.40 15.28
C ASP A 345 -8.34 2.36 13.74
N LEU A 346 -7.25 2.70 13.05
CA LEU A 346 -7.17 2.65 11.59
C LEU A 346 -6.97 1.21 11.09
N SER A 347 -7.59 0.92 9.95
CA SER A 347 -7.24 -0.25 9.14
C SER A 347 -5.85 -0.09 8.53
N MET A 348 -5.26 -1.18 8.03
CA MET A 348 -3.99 -1.12 7.28
C MET A 348 -4.06 -0.14 6.10
N ARG A 349 -5.20 -0.09 5.39
CA ARG A 349 -5.45 0.89 4.33
C ARG A 349 -5.46 2.32 4.89
N GLY A 350 -6.14 2.53 6.02
CA GLY A 350 -6.16 3.81 6.72
C GLY A 350 -4.75 4.30 7.07
N VAL A 351 -3.90 3.42 7.58
CA VAL A 351 -2.49 3.72 7.86
C VAL A 351 -1.74 4.06 6.56
N THR A 352 -1.89 3.26 5.50
CA THR A 352 -1.26 3.52 4.19
C THR A 352 -1.64 4.88 3.63
N LEU A 353 -2.91 5.28 3.71
CA LEU A 353 -3.38 6.61 3.27
C LEU A 353 -2.67 7.75 3.98
N HIS A 354 -2.52 7.64 5.31
CA HIS A 354 -1.84 8.67 6.10
C HIS A 354 -0.36 8.75 5.73
N LEU A 355 0.31 7.59 5.62
CA LEU A 355 1.70 7.53 5.18
C LEU A 355 1.88 8.11 3.78
N ASP A 356 0.95 7.84 2.87
CA ASP A 356 0.97 8.37 1.51
C ASP A 356 0.74 9.89 1.47
N TYR A 357 -0.16 10.41 2.31
CA TYR A 357 -0.38 11.85 2.46
C TYR A 357 0.89 12.54 2.97
N TYR A 358 1.46 12.07 4.09
CA TYR A 358 2.68 12.65 4.64
C TYR A 358 3.86 12.55 3.67
N TYR A 359 3.91 11.46 2.91
CA TYR A 359 4.88 11.31 1.85
C TYR A 359 4.69 12.39 0.76
N CYS A 360 3.45 12.69 0.33
CA CYS A 360 3.19 13.78 -0.60
C CYS A 360 3.65 15.14 -0.06
N VAL A 361 3.29 15.48 1.19
CA VAL A 361 3.73 16.72 1.86
C VAL A 361 5.25 16.83 1.84
N LYS A 362 5.94 15.75 2.25
CA LYS A 362 7.41 15.68 2.21
C LYS A 362 7.94 15.95 0.80
N ARG A 363 7.42 15.25 -0.22
CA ARG A 363 7.92 15.37 -1.60
C ARG A 363 7.63 16.75 -2.20
N ILE A 364 6.53 17.40 -1.84
CA ILE A 364 6.23 18.78 -2.28
C ILE A 364 7.28 19.75 -1.71
N HIS A 365 7.51 19.72 -0.40
CA HIS A 365 8.43 20.67 0.25
C HIS A 365 9.92 20.32 0.08
N GLU A 366 10.28 19.08 -0.24
CA GLU A 366 11.66 18.77 -0.64
C GLU A 366 12.09 19.56 -1.89
N ALA A 367 11.15 19.90 -2.75
CA ALA A 367 11.42 20.73 -3.92
C ALA A 367 11.80 22.17 -3.54
N SER A 368 11.50 22.68 -2.34
CA SER A 368 11.94 24.03 -1.93
C SER A 368 13.39 24.03 -1.44
N ALA A 369 13.84 22.96 -0.78
CA ALA A 369 15.20 22.85 -0.22
C ALA A 369 16.29 22.81 -1.31
N ALA A 370 15.97 22.33 -2.51
CA ALA A 370 16.89 22.34 -3.64
C ALA A 370 17.16 23.75 -4.23
N CYS A 371 16.42 24.79 -3.80
CA CYS A 371 16.58 26.17 -4.25
C CYS A 371 17.42 27.06 -3.32
N GLY A 372 17.74 26.62 -2.10
CA GLY A 372 18.41 27.48 -1.11
C GLY A 372 19.61 26.83 -0.44
N THR A 373 20.80 27.38 -0.63
CA THR A 373 22.03 26.98 0.09
C THR A 373 22.00 27.36 1.57
N GLN A 374 21.00 28.11 2.05
CA GLN A 374 20.91 28.57 3.43
C GLN A 374 19.44 28.83 3.79
N TYR A 375 18.73 27.89 4.42
CA TYR A 375 17.58 28.27 5.26
C TYR A 375 17.38 27.32 6.44
N SER A 376 17.18 27.96 7.59
CA SER A 376 16.93 27.40 8.91
C SER A 376 15.72 26.44 8.92
N PHE A 377 15.85 25.34 9.65
CA PHE A 377 14.86 24.27 9.79
C PHE A 377 13.49 24.82 10.24
N SER A 378 12.55 24.98 9.31
CA SER A 378 11.19 25.40 9.61
C SER A 378 10.19 24.24 9.54
N SER A 379 9.42 24.11 10.62
CA SER A 379 8.09 23.50 10.85
C SER A 379 7.66 22.24 10.06
N GLY A 380 7.70 22.22 8.72
CA GLY A 380 7.27 21.08 7.91
C GLY A 380 8.17 19.84 8.07
N MET A 381 9.46 20.05 8.34
CA MET A 381 10.37 18.97 8.70
C MET A 381 10.16 18.45 10.12
N GLY A 382 9.53 19.21 11.02
CA GLY A 382 9.20 18.75 12.37
C GLY A 382 8.22 17.57 12.35
N LEU A 383 7.29 17.60 11.39
CA LEU A 383 6.35 16.52 11.14
C LEU A 383 7.06 15.29 10.57
N SER A 384 7.93 15.44 9.55
CA SER A 384 8.69 14.30 9.00
C SER A 384 9.70 13.70 9.99
N TYR A 385 10.31 14.53 10.85
CA TYR A 385 11.16 14.08 11.96
C TYR A 385 10.35 13.31 13.02
N GLN A 386 9.14 13.76 13.34
CA GLN A 386 8.24 13.09 14.29
C GLN A 386 7.70 11.76 13.72
N THR A 387 7.38 11.69 12.43
CA THR A 387 6.97 10.45 11.76
C THR A 387 8.12 9.44 11.69
N SER A 388 9.36 9.89 11.44
CA SER A 388 10.55 9.03 11.52
C SER A 388 10.82 8.52 12.94
N ARG A 389 10.58 9.32 13.99
CA ARG A 389 10.74 8.87 15.39
C ARG A 389 9.74 7.80 15.83
N CYS A 390 8.59 7.69 15.17
CA CYS A 390 7.63 6.60 15.41
C CYS A 390 8.05 5.27 14.78
N MET A 391 8.93 5.30 13.76
CA MET A 391 9.33 4.13 12.97
C MET A 391 10.69 3.55 13.37
N THR A 392 11.62 4.34 13.91
CA THR A 392 12.97 3.88 14.27
C THR A 392 13.16 3.77 15.78
N GLY A 393 12.78 2.62 16.33
CA GLY A 393 13.30 2.19 17.63
C GLY A 393 14.72 1.64 17.47
N MET A 394 15.76 2.43 17.75
CA MET A 394 17.07 1.88 18.11
C MET A 394 17.75 2.68 19.22
N LYS A 395 18.19 1.91 20.23
CA LYS A 395 19.11 2.26 21.30
C LYS A 395 20.43 2.82 20.75
N ALA A 396 20.89 3.92 21.33
CA ALA A 396 22.31 4.17 21.53
C ALA A 396 22.57 4.29 23.04
N ARG A 397 23.54 3.51 23.54
CA ARG A 397 23.92 3.41 24.95
C ARG A 397 24.87 4.57 25.28
N GLY A 398 24.56 5.33 26.32
CA GLY A 398 25.49 5.49 27.44
C GLY A 398 26.11 6.88 27.59
N ASN A 399 25.32 7.85 28.02
CA ASN A 399 25.74 8.74 29.10
C ASN A 399 24.53 9.43 29.73
N GLN A 400 24.65 9.70 31.02
CA GLN A 400 23.59 10.10 31.94
C GLN A 400 23.01 11.47 31.55
N ASP A 401 21.95 11.48 30.72
CA ASP A 401 20.90 12.52 30.68
C ASP A 401 19.80 12.17 29.64
N ALA A 402 19.23 10.97 29.78
CA ALA A 402 18.08 10.58 28.97
C ALA A 402 16.76 11.02 29.64
N ALA A 403 15.94 11.76 28.90
CA ALA A 403 14.61 12.20 29.31
C ALA A 403 13.74 11.01 29.80
N PRO A 404 12.87 11.20 30.80
CA PRO A 404 12.09 10.14 31.47
C PRO A 404 11.30 9.21 30.54
N GLN A 405 10.96 9.68 29.34
CA GLN A 405 10.21 8.96 28.31
C GLN A 405 11.01 7.83 27.65
N VAL A 406 12.34 7.98 27.50
CA VAL A 406 13.22 6.96 26.91
C VAL A 406 13.43 5.78 27.88
N LYS A 407 13.50 6.06 29.19
CA LYS A 407 13.56 5.04 30.25
C LYS A 407 12.26 4.22 30.31
N ARG A 408 11.10 4.83 30.03
CA ARG A 408 9.79 4.15 30.01
C ARG A 408 9.60 3.24 28.79
N LEU A 409 10.10 3.63 27.61
CA LEU A 409 10.00 2.81 26.39
C LEU A 409 10.86 1.54 26.47
N ILE A 410 12.08 1.66 27.01
CA ILE A 410 12.98 0.51 27.25
C ILE A 410 12.38 -0.46 28.27
N ALA A 411 11.67 0.04 29.28
CA ALA A 411 10.96 -0.78 30.26
C ALA A 411 9.75 -1.52 29.65
N MET A 412 9.03 -0.91 28.70
CA MET A 412 7.92 -1.57 27.98
C MET A 412 8.44 -2.67 27.04
N GLU A 413 9.53 -2.44 26.32
CA GLU A 413 10.13 -3.43 25.41
C GLU A 413 10.69 -4.66 26.17
N GLN A 414 11.32 -4.44 27.33
CA GLN A 414 11.78 -5.54 28.20
C GLN A 414 10.63 -6.30 28.85
N ARG A 415 9.50 -5.64 29.15
CA ARG A 415 8.30 -6.28 29.68
C ARG A 415 7.54 -7.08 28.62
N ALA A 416 7.49 -6.60 27.37
CA ALA A 416 6.92 -7.32 26.23
C ALA A 416 7.71 -8.59 25.89
N LYS A 417 9.05 -8.56 25.99
CA LYS A 417 9.90 -9.75 25.84
C LYS A 417 9.69 -10.80 26.94
N LYS A 418 9.32 -10.38 28.16
CA LYS A 418 9.04 -11.28 29.30
C LYS A 418 7.61 -11.87 29.30
N HIS A 419 6.70 -11.38 28.46
CA HIS A 419 5.29 -11.83 28.39
C HIS A 419 4.89 -12.43 27.04
N ARG A 420 5.87 -12.91 26.26
CA ARG A 420 5.70 -13.56 24.95
C ARG A 420 4.86 -14.86 24.97
N HIS A 421 4.37 -15.28 26.13
CA HIS A 421 3.58 -16.51 26.32
C HIS A 421 2.12 -16.29 26.75
N LEU A 422 1.58 -15.06 26.73
CA LEU A 422 0.22 -14.78 27.25
C LEU A 422 -0.82 -14.30 26.22
N TYR A 423 -0.49 -14.31 24.91
CA TYR A 423 -1.45 -13.99 23.84
C TYR A 423 -1.81 -15.21 22.97
N LEU A 424 -1.67 -16.41 23.53
CA LEU A 424 -2.02 -17.67 22.89
C LEU A 424 -2.80 -18.53 23.88
N ASP A 425 -4.08 -18.23 24.07
CA ASP A 425 -5.11 -19.23 24.37
C ASP A 425 -6.50 -18.60 24.13
N PRO A 426 -7.44 -19.30 23.46
CA PRO A 426 -8.83 -18.86 23.39
C PRO A 426 -9.50 -19.05 24.77
N PRO A 427 -10.49 -18.22 25.15
CA PRO A 427 -11.17 -18.41 26.42
C PRO A 427 -11.90 -19.76 26.42
N LYS A 428 -11.65 -20.57 27.45
CA LYS A 428 -12.38 -21.81 27.70
C LYS A 428 -13.87 -21.50 27.88
N LEU A 429 -14.68 -22.31 27.21
CA LEU A 429 -16.13 -22.23 27.19
C LEU A 429 -16.74 -22.71 28.53
N SER A 430 -16.58 -21.94 29.61
CA SER A 430 -17.42 -22.05 30.82
C SER A 430 -16.91 -21.07 31.90
N GLU A 431 -17.50 -19.88 32.00
CA GLU A 431 -17.72 -19.20 33.29
C GLU A 431 -18.57 -17.94 33.09
N ARG A 432 -19.58 -17.76 33.96
CA ARG A 432 -20.50 -16.61 33.95
C ARG A 432 -19.74 -15.30 34.19
N ILE A 433 -19.75 -14.42 33.20
CA ILE A 433 -19.23 -13.05 33.31
C ILE A 433 -20.08 -12.28 34.32
N ARG A 434 -19.51 -11.93 35.48
CA ARG A 434 -20.02 -10.87 36.36
C ARG A 434 -19.54 -9.52 35.83
N PHE A 435 -20.48 -8.66 35.49
CA PHE A 435 -20.27 -7.27 35.08
C PHE A 435 -19.58 -6.43 36.16
N LEU A 436 -18.63 -5.58 35.76
CA LEU A 436 -18.21 -4.33 36.44
C LEU A 436 -17.54 -3.40 35.38
N PRO A 437 -17.54 -2.07 35.55
CA PRO A 437 -18.41 -1.18 34.78
C PRO A 437 -17.71 -0.34 33.70
N LEU A 438 -18.42 -0.10 32.60
CA LEU A 438 -18.10 0.89 31.58
C LEU A 438 -18.11 2.31 32.16
N ASN A 439 -17.04 3.05 31.93
CA ASN A 439 -16.99 4.49 32.16
C ASN A 439 -17.86 5.20 31.11
N LYS A 440 -18.90 5.89 31.59
CA LYS A 440 -19.90 6.59 30.79
C LYS A 440 -19.29 7.86 30.16
N ARG A 441 -19.24 7.94 28.83
CA ARG A 441 -19.52 9.17 28.06
C ARG A 441 -19.67 8.86 26.57
N ALA A 442 -20.92 8.98 26.11
CA ALA A 442 -21.46 9.01 24.74
C ALA A 442 -22.60 7.98 24.58
N VAL A 443 -23.74 8.27 25.22
CA VAL A 443 -24.99 7.59 24.93
C VAL A 443 -25.60 8.27 23.70
N PHE A 444 -25.58 7.60 22.55
CA PHE A 444 -26.49 7.93 21.46
C PHE A 444 -27.88 7.41 21.85
N ALA A 445 -28.83 8.32 22.02
CA ALA A 445 -30.24 8.00 22.16
C ALA A 445 -30.80 7.46 20.83
N PRO A 446 -31.74 6.50 20.83
CA PRO A 446 -32.43 6.08 19.61
C PRO A 446 -33.35 7.22 19.17
N ARG A 447 -33.15 7.75 17.96
CA ARG A 447 -34.13 8.68 17.37
C ARG A 447 -35.41 7.91 17.05
N ARG A 448 -36.50 8.33 17.67
CA ARG A 448 -37.88 8.09 17.23
C ARG A 448 -38.04 8.62 15.81
N GLU A 449 -38.57 7.79 14.93
CA GLU A 449 -39.23 8.23 13.70
C GLU A 449 -40.38 9.16 14.08
N MET A 450 -40.43 10.34 13.45
CA MET A 450 -41.62 11.20 13.41
C MET A 450 -41.83 11.63 11.96
N PRO A 451 -43.09 11.79 11.53
CA PRO A 451 -43.48 11.73 10.12
C PRO A 451 -43.18 13.04 9.38
N SER A 452 -42.88 12.89 8.10
CA SER A 452 -42.63 13.97 7.14
C SER A 452 -43.90 14.82 6.91
N PRO A 453 -43.82 16.16 7.02
CA PRO A 453 -44.83 17.04 6.46
C PRO A 453 -44.29 17.59 5.15
N ASP A 454 -44.76 17.04 4.03
CA ASP A 454 -45.01 17.76 2.77
C ASP A 454 -45.45 16.76 1.71
N ASN A 455 -46.75 16.47 1.71
CA ASN A 455 -47.46 15.93 0.56
C ASN A 455 -48.82 16.64 0.51
N GLN A 456 -48.82 17.89 0.05
CA GLN A 456 -50.03 18.55 -0.41
C GLN A 456 -50.39 17.97 -1.78
N ALA A 457 -51.33 17.03 -1.80
CA ALA A 457 -52.05 16.67 -3.02
C ALA A 457 -53.13 17.74 -3.30
N PRO A 458 -53.37 18.13 -4.57
CA PRO A 458 -54.46 19.01 -4.91
C PRO A 458 -55.80 18.25 -4.85
N VAL A 459 -56.77 18.90 -4.22
CA VAL A 459 -58.18 18.53 -4.24
C VAL A 459 -58.74 18.81 -5.63
N PHE A 460 -59.03 17.76 -6.41
CA PHE A 460 -60.00 17.86 -7.51
C PHE A 460 -61.36 17.43 -6.98
N ALA A 461 -62.27 18.41 -6.92
CA ALA A 461 -63.68 18.20 -6.68
C ALA A 461 -64.30 17.58 -7.93
N ASP A 462 -64.92 16.42 -7.78
CA ASP A 462 -65.83 15.86 -8.77
C ASP A 462 -67.25 16.25 -8.38
N LYS A 463 -67.91 16.99 -9.26
CA LYS A 463 -69.34 17.28 -9.18
C LYS A 463 -69.93 17.37 -10.58
N THR A 464 -71.01 16.60 -10.72
CA THR A 464 -72.19 16.72 -11.59
C THR A 464 -72.18 16.05 -12.97
N ASP A 465 -72.82 14.86 -12.95
CA ASP A 465 -74.11 14.53 -13.59
C ASP A 465 -74.24 14.31 -15.11
N SER A 466 -74.78 13.11 -15.41
CA SER A 466 -75.70 12.65 -16.49
C SER A 466 -75.23 11.27 -16.95
N THR A 467 -76.01 10.18 -16.95
CA THR A 467 -77.44 9.93 -17.14
C THR A 467 -77.78 8.56 -16.57
#